data_AF-A0A7S3AMR4-F1
#
_entry.id   AF-A0A7S3AMR4-F1
#
_cell.length_a   1.000
_cell.length_b   1.000
_cell.length_c   1.000
_cell.angle_alpha   90.00
_cell.angle_beta   90.00
_cell.angle_gamma   90.00
#
_symmetry.space_group_name_H-M   'P 1'
#
loop_
_entity.id
_entity.type
_entity.pdbx_description
1 polymer ?
#
loop_
_entity_poly.entity_id
_entity_poly.type
_entity_poly.pdbx_seq_one_letter_code
_entity_poly.pdbx_strand_id
1 'polypeptide(L)'
;TTTKGPSPLDMTTEDLSHKGAGDLETGAVEPAPTKEEQGALDVARSLTRRILAKVGRKKAPGPEANATRYLWRGMKGLKITRDFLATGGTELAPMSTTNDLKIAVKYTRPQQKGTALIFMLRVDSFMSLGADLTHLSAFPHEQEFLYPPLTYLKPTGKSYEYVHADGSMYTIVEVVPMFPS
;
A
#
# COMPACT_ATOMS: atom_id res chain seq x y z
N THR A 1 2.74 -64.85 9.45
CA THR A 1 1.69 -64.76 10.48
C THR A 1 1.67 -63.36 11.03
N THR A 2 0.51 -62.71 10.93
CA THR A 2 0.25 -61.28 11.14
C THR A 2 -0.32 -61.04 12.53
N THR A 3 0.16 -60.04 13.28
CA THR A 3 -0.56 -59.41 14.41
C THR A 3 -0.07 -57.97 14.57
N LYS A 4 -0.64 -56.99 13.88
CA LYS A 4 -1.75 -56.11 14.30
C LYS A 4 -1.57 -55.58 15.74
N GLY A 5 -1.02 -54.37 15.86
CA GLY A 5 -1.01 -53.61 17.11
C GLY A 5 -2.42 -53.16 17.52
N PRO A 6 -2.64 -52.86 18.81
CA PRO A 6 -3.97 -52.69 19.38
C PRO A 6 -4.68 -51.41 18.89
N SER A 7 -6.01 -51.52 18.79
CA SER A 7 -6.96 -50.50 18.35
C SER A 7 -7.26 -49.48 19.49
N PRO A 8 -7.62 -48.23 19.19
CA PRO A 8 -7.61 -47.12 20.16
C PRO A 8 -8.92 -46.97 20.95
N LEU A 9 -9.47 -48.05 21.51
CA LEU A 9 -10.77 -48.00 22.22
C LEU A 9 -10.77 -48.49 23.67
N ASP A 10 -9.63 -48.71 24.30
CA ASP A 10 -9.57 -49.08 25.72
C ASP A 10 -8.52 -48.24 26.47
N MET A 11 -8.90 -47.06 26.96
CA MET A 11 -8.28 -46.47 28.16
C MET A 11 -9.31 -45.66 28.95
N THR A 12 -9.48 -46.08 30.19
CA THR A 12 -10.46 -45.60 31.19
C THR A 12 -10.02 -44.31 31.86
N THR A 13 -11.03 -43.57 32.34
CA THR A 13 -10.99 -42.23 32.91
C THR A 13 -10.33 -42.13 34.29
N GLU A 14 -9.12 -42.64 34.55
CA GLU A 14 -8.48 -42.50 35.89
C GLU A 14 -6.95 -42.34 35.92
N ASP A 15 -6.30 -41.82 34.86
CA ASP A 15 -4.83 -41.61 34.87
C ASP A 15 -4.38 -40.19 34.50
N LEU A 16 -4.99 -39.17 35.11
CA LEU A 16 -4.47 -37.79 35.04
C LEU A 16 -4.49 -37.12 36.41
N SER A 17 -3.49 -37.45 37.22
CA SER A 17 -3.12 -36.68 38.41
C SER A 17 -1.59 -36.71 38.56
N HIS A 18 -0.93 -35.68 38.01
CA HIS A 18 0.10 -34.86 38.65
C HIS A 18 1.05 -34.17 37.63
N LYS A 19 1.24 -32.87 37.90
CA LYS A 19 2.33 -31.96 37.49
C LYS A 19 2.22 -31.28 36.12
N GLY A 20 1.92 -29.99 36.20
CA GLY A 20 2.09 -29.03 35.10
C GLY A 20 1.33 -27.73 35.34
N ALA A 21 1.49 -27.09 36.52
CA ALA A 21 1.08 -25.71 36.69
C ALA A 21 2.08 -24.83 35.91
N GLY A 22 1.70 -24.50 34.67
CA GLY A 22 2.41 -23.60 33.77
C GLY A 22 1.36 -22.78 33.03
N ASP A 23 1.16 -21.58 33.55
CA ASP A 23 0.44 -20.43 33.03
C ASP A 23 -0.13 -20.56 31.61
N LEU A 24 -1.48 -20.59 31.52
CA LEU A 24 -2.19 -20.15 30.33
C LEU A 24 -1.84 -18.67 30.12
N GLU A 25 -1.03 -18.38 29.10
CA GLU A 25 -0.82 -17.04 28.59
C GLU A 25 -2.19 -16.50 28.14
N THR A 26 -2.71 -15.60 28.95
CA THR A 26 -3.92 -14.82 28.69
C THR A 26 -3.73 -14.05 27.40
N GLY A 27 -4.65 -14.21 26.45
CA GLY A 27 -4.73 -13.35 25.28
C GLY A 27 -4.77 -11.90 25.75
N ALA A 28 -3.68 -11.17 25.47
CA ALA A 28 -3.60 -9.76 25.75
C ALA A 28 -4.71 -9.07 24.95
N VAL A 29 -5.77 -8.67 25.65
CA VAL A 29 -6.74 -7.70 25.13
C VAL A 29 -5.93 -6.44 24.86
N GLU A 30 -5.79 -6.05 23.60
CA GLU A 30 -5.12 -4.79 23.26
C GLU A 30 -5.72 -3.67 24.11
N PRO A 31 -4.88 -2.83 24.74
CA PRO A 31 -5.37 -1.76 25.59
C PRO A 31 -6.24 -0.83 24.74
N ALA A 32 -7.39 -0.45 25.30
CA ALA A 32 -8.26 0.53 24.66
C ALA A 32 -7.47 1.81 24.34
N PRO A 33 -7.71 2.44 23.18
CA PRO A 33 -6.97 3.61 22.77
C PRO A 33 -7.09 4.71 23.81
N THR A 34 -5.98 5.42 24.04
CA THR A 34 -5.93 6.59 24.90
C THR A 34 -6.88 7.67 24.39
N LYS A 35 -7.26 8.63 25.26
CA LYS A 35 -8.15 9.74 24.85
C LYS A 35 -7.60 10.56 23.67
N GLU A 36 -6.28 10.65 23.55
CA GLU A 36 -5.60 11.34 22.44
C GLU A 36 -5.69 10.53 21.14
N GLU A 37 -5.45 9.21 21.20
CA GLU A 37 -5.64 8.29 20.06
C GLU A 37 -7.09 8.22 19.61
N GLN A 38 -8.04 8.23 20.56
CA GLN A 38 -9.46 8.27 20.28
C GLN A 38 -9.87 9.58 19.59
N GLY A 39 -9.30 10.71 20.03
CA GLY A 39 -9.48 12.01 19.37
C GLY A 39 -8.94 12.02 17.94
N ALA A 40 -7.76 11.43 17.71
CA ALA A 40 -7.19 11.28 16.38
C ALA A 40 -8.06 10.38 15.47
N LEU A 41 -8.57 9.26 16.01
CA LEU A 41 -9.50 8.38 15.30
C LEU A 41 -10.80 9.07 14.94
N ASP A 42 -11.33 9.92 15.82
CA ASP A 42 -12.60 10.61 15.59
C ASP A 42 -12.45 11.72 14.53
N VAL A 43 -11.31 12.41 14.52
CA VAL A 43 -10.94 13.34 13.45
C VAL A 43 -10.79 12.59 12.12
N ALA A 44 -10.07 11.47 12.10
CA ALA A 44 -9.92 10.64 10.91
C ALA A 44 -11.28 10.15 10.38
N ARG A 45 -12.17 9.63 11.25
CA ARG A 45 -13.53 9.19 10.90
C ARG A 45 -14.41 10.33 10.39
N SER A 46 -14.28 11.52 10.96
CA SER A 46 -15.02 12.72 10.53
C SER A 46 -14.59 13.17 9.13
N LEU A 47 -13.28 13.18 8.86
CA LEU A 47 -12.73 13.46 7.54
C LEU A 47 -13.17 12.41 6.53
N THR A 48 -13.08 11.12 6.86
CA THR A 48 -13.54 10.01 6.01
C THR A 48 -15.02 10.15 5.65
N ARG A 49 -15.90 10.49 6.61
CA ARG A 49 -17.33 10.70 6.34
C ARG A 49 -17.61 11.90 5.44
N ARG A 50 -16.85 12.99 5.59
CA ARG A 50 -16.97 14.18 4.74
C ARG A 50 -16.49 13.95 3.32
N ILE A 51 -15.43 13.16 3.16
CA ILE A 51 -14.92 12.68 1.87
C ILE A 51 -16.02 11.84 1.20
N LEU A 52 -16.55 10.82 1.89
CA LEU A 52 -17.58 9.93 1.35
C LEU A 52 -18.86 10.66 0.96
N ALA A 53 -19.30 11.64 1.75
CA ALA A 53 -20.48 12.46 1.45
C ALA A 53 -20.30 13.36 0.21
N LYS A 54 -19.06 13.71 -0.15
CA LYS A 54 -18.73 14.51 -1.34
C LYS A 54 -18.45 13.67 -2.59
N VAL A 55 -18.25 12.36 -2.46
CA VAL A 55 -18.19 11.43 -3.59
C VAL A 55 -19.62 11.20 -4.09
N GLY A 56 -20.18 12.18 -4.80
CA GLY A 56 -21.38 11.99 -5.59
C GLY A 56 -21.14 10.96 -6.71
N ARG A 57 -22.19 10.23 -7.13
CA ARG A 57 -22.16 9.29 -8.26
C ARG A 57 -21.50 9.95 -9.49
N LYS A 58 -20.27 9.57 -9.81
CA LYS A 58 -19.64 9.96 -11.08
C LYS A 58 -20.28 9.15 -12.22
N LYS A 59 -20.44 9.81 -13.37
CA LYS A 59 -20.98 9.24 -14.62
C LYS A 59 -20.14 8.04 -15.07
N ALA A 60 -20.77 7.05 -15.72
CA ALA A 60 -20.07 5.90 -16.26
C ALA A 60 -18.89 6.36 -17.16
N PRO A 61 -17.74 5.68 -17.10
CA PRO A 61 -16.57 6.07 -17.87
C PRO A 61 -16.86 6.04 -19.38
N GLY A 62 -16.44 7.08 -20.12
CA GLY A 62 -16.50 7.10 -21.59
C GLY A 62 -15.40 6.26 -22.25
N PRO A 63 -15.30 6.22 -23.59
CA PRO A 63 -14.29 5.41 -24.29
C PRO A 63 -12.82 5.70 -23.89
N GLU A 64 -12.53 6.94 -23.47
CA GLU A 64 -11.24 7.40 -22.92
C GLU A 64 -10.86 6.75 -21.56
N ALA A 65 -11.78 5.99 -20.95
CA ALA A 65 -11.56 5.36 -19.65
C ALA A 65 -10.54 4.22 -19.67
N ASN A 66 -10.31 3.64 -20.84
CA ASN A 66 -9.30 2.60 -21.04
C ASN A 66 -8.06 3.13 -21.78
N ALA A 67 -7.92 4.45 -21.91
CA ALA A 67 -6.66 5.03 -22.36
C ALA A 67 -5.59 4.82 -21.28
N THR A 68 -4.41 4.35 -21.69
CA THR A 68 -3.26 4.22 -20.78
C THR A 68 -2.89 5.59 -20.22
N ARG A 69 -2.71 5.66 -18.90
CA ARG A 69 -2.27 6.84 -18.17
C ARG A 69 -0.99 6.54 -17.40
N TYR A 70 -0.20 7.58 -17.17
CA TYR A 70 0.98 7.51 -16.32
C TYR A 70 0.79 8.39 -15.10
N LEU A 71 1.01 7.80 -13.93
CA LEU A 71 1.05 8.51 -12.65
C LEU A 71 2.45 8.37 -12.05
N TRP A 72 2.82 9.31 -11.21
CA TRP A 72 4.15 9.46 -10.68
C TRP A 72 4.11 9.45 -9.15
N ARG A 73 5.02 8.71 -8.54
CA ARG A 73 5.23 8.71 -7.09
C ARG A 73 6.70 8.90 -6.78
N GLY A 74 6.96 9.93 -5.99
CA GLY A 74 8.29 10.21 -5.47
C GLY A 74 8.65 9.37 -4.25
N MET A 75 9.82 8.72 -4.27
CA MET A 75 10.34 7.95 -3.13
C MET A 75 11.59 8.60 -2.55
N LYS A 76 11.43 9.35 -1.46
CA LYS A 76 12.55 10.02 -0.78
C LYS A 76 13.36 9.03 0.06
N GLY A 77 14.68 9.06 -0.06
CA GLY A 77 15.60 8.28 0.78
C GLY A 77 15.59 6.77 0.50
N LEU A 78 14.97 6.33 -0.59
CA LEU A 78 14.89 4.93 -0.96
C LEU A 78 15.73 4.65 -2.21
N LYS A 79 16.39 3.49 -2.19
CA LYS A 79 17.05 2.91 -3.35
C LYS A 79 16.25 1.69 -3.79
N ILE A 80 16.15 1.50 -5.10
CA ILE A 80 15.50 0.31 -5.64
C ILE A 80 16.34 -0.94 -5.33
N THR A 81 15.69 -2.02 -4.91
CA THR A 81 16.36 -3.30 -4.65
C THR A 81 16.18 -4.25 -5.84
N ARG A 82 17.10 -5.22 -5.97
CA ARG A 82 16.97 -6.28 -6.97
C ARG A 82 15.71 -7.12 -6.74
N ASP A 83 15.40 -7.39 -5.47
CA ASP A 83 14.21 -8.15 -5.09
C ASP A 83 12.94 -7.42 -5.53
N PHE A 84 12.83 -6.12 -5.29
CA PHE A 84 11.68 -5.36 -5.79
C PHE A 84 11.60 -5.43 -7.31
N LEU A 85 12.71 -5.28 -8.04
CA LEU A 85 12.71 -5.37 -9.51
C LEU A 85 12.32 -6.75 -10.04
N ALA A 86 12.58 -7.81 -9.28
CA ALA A 86 12.25 -9.18 -9.65
C ALA A 86 10.81 -9.56 -9.28
N THR A 87 10.37 -9.20 -8.07
CA THR A 87 9.14 -9.73 -7.46
C THR A 87 8.15 -8.64 -7.04
N GLY A 88 8.41 -7.38 -7.34
CA GLY A 88 7.60 -6.24 -6.90
C GLY A 88 7.54 -6.07 -5.38
N GLY A 89 6.54 -5.33 -4.93
CA GLY A 89 6.32 -5.09 -3.50
C GLY A 89 4.95 -4.50 -3.22
N THR A 90 4.48 -4.71 -1.99
CA THR A 90 3.20 -4.18 -1.51
C THR A 90 3.43 -2.90 -0.73
N GLU A 91 2.73 -1.83 -1.10
CA GLU A 91 2.66 -0.61 -0.31
C GLU A 91 1.60 -0.79 0.78
N LEU A 92 2.05 -0.78 2.05
CA LEU A 92 1.19 -1.06 3.20
C LEU A 92 0.33 0.14 3.59
N ALA A 93 0.76 1.35 3.24
CA ALA A 93 0.05 2.58 3.52
C ALA A 93 -0.80 3.02 2.30
N PRO A 94 -1.72 3.99 2.47
CA PRO A 94 -2.30 4.68 1.32
C PRO A 94 -1.19 5.30 0.47
N MET A 95 -1.29 5.13 -0.85
CA MET A 95 -0.24 5.51 -1.79
C MET A 95 -0.69 6.69 -2.65
N SER A 96 -0.20 7.88 -2.31
CA SER A 96 -0.40 9.09 -3.11
C SER A 96 0.47 9.07 -4.38
N THR A 97 -0.13 9.50 -5.48
CA THR A 97 0.47 9.62 -6.82
C THR A 97 -0.07 10.87 -7.52
N THR A 98 0.62 11.38 -8.53
CA THR A 98 0.22 12.56 -9.31
C THR A 98 0.38 12.30 -10.80
N ASN A 99 -0.38 12.95 -11.68
CA ASN A 99 -0.13 12.89 -13.13
C ASN A 99 0.92 13.91 -13.60
N ASP A 100 1.48 14.74 -12.71
CA ASP A 100 2.53 15.71 -13.02
C ASP A 100 3.88 15.28 -12.44
N LEU A 101 4.82 14.91 -13.32
CA LEU A 101 6.18 14.51 -12.93
C LEU A 101 6.88 15.61 -12.11
N LYS A 102 6.61 16.90 -12.36
CA LYS A 102 7.24 18.00 -11.62
C LYS A 102 6.84 17.99 -10.15
N ILE A 103 5.60 17.60 -9.85
CA ILE A 103 5.11 17.44 -8.48
C ILE A 103 5.81 16.25 -7.80
N ALA A 104 5.94 15.11 -8.48
CA ALA A 104 6.70 13.98 -7.93
C ALA A 104 8.16 14.35 -7.66
N VAL A 105 8.82 15.05 -8.60
CA VAL A 105 10.19 15.56 -8.44
C VAL A 105 10.31 16.49 -7.23
N LYS A 106 9.37 17.43 -7.05
CA LYS A 106 9.31 18.36 -5.90
C LYS A 106 9.32 17.61 -4.57
N TYR A 107 8.58 16.51 -4.44
CA TYR A 107 8.53 15.71 -3.21
C TYR A 107 9.68 14.71 -3.03
N THR A 108 10.45 14.43 -4.09
CA THR A 108 11.57 13.47 -4.07
C THR A 108 12.93 14.14 -4.03
N ARG A 109 13.01 15.48 -3.99
CA ARG A 109 14.28 16.19 -4.09
C ARG A 109 15.30 15.65 -3.07
N PRO A 110 16.44 15.11 -3.52
CA PRO A 110 17.43 14.56 -2.62
C PRO A 110 18.06 15.68 -1.80
N GLN A 111 18.27 15.44 -0.49
CA GLN A 111 18.85 16.46 0.41
C GLN A 111 20.35 16.70 0.17
N GLN A 112 21.01 15.78 -0.53
CA GLN A 112 22.42 15.85 -0.92
C GLN A 112 22.55 15.40 -2.38
N LYS A 113 23.68 15.72 -3.04
CA LYS A 113 23.98 15.21 -4.39
C LYS A 113 23.86 13.68 -4.40
N GLY A 114 22.90 13.15 -5.14
CA GLY A 114 22.63 11.72 -5.21
C GLY A 114 21.46 11.40 -6.12
N THR A 115 21.22 10.11 -6.32
CA THR A 115 20.11 9.59 -7.12
C THR A 115 18.86 9.45 -6.28
N ALA A 116 17.73 9.92 -6.80
CA ALA A 116 16.40 9.78 -6.21
C ALA A 116 15.56 8.79 -7.03
N LEU A 117 14.60 8.12 -6.38
CA LEU A 117 13.74 7.12 -7.03
C LEU A 117 12.35 7.69 -7.30
N ILE A 118 11.86 7.51 -8.52
CA ILE A 118 10.46 7.81 -8.89
C ILE A 118 9.83 6.54 -9.45
N PHE A 119 8.64 6.19 -8.97
CA PHE A 119 7.81 5.19 -9.63
C PHE A 119 6.94 5.86 -10.70
N MET A 120 6.97 5.29 -11.90
CA MET A 120 6.04 5.60 -12.98
C MET A 120 5.00 4.49 -13.05
N LEU A 121 3.81 4.76 -12.53
CA LEU A 121 2.70 3.83 -12.56
C LEU A 121 2.04 3.89 -13.93
N ARG A 122 2.14 2.81 -14.68
CA ARG A 122 1.36 2.60 -15.91
C ARG A 122 -0.02 2.06 -15.53
N VAL A 123 -1.06 2.81 -15.89
CA VAL A 123 -2.46 2.52 -15.59
C VAL A 123 -3.19 2.29 -16.90
N ASP A 124 -3.50 1.04 -17.23
CA ASP A 124 -4.10 0.68 -18.53
C ASP A 124 -5.64 0.70 -18.52
N SER A 125 -6.28 0.83 -17.34
CA SER A 125 -7.73 0.95 -17.23
C SER A 125 -8.12 1.82 -16.03
N PHE A 126 -9.27 2.49 -16.11
CA PHE A 126 -9.88 3.20 -14.99
C PHE A 126 -10.08 2.29 -13.76
N MET A 127 -10.24 0.98 -13.95
CA MET A 127 -10.37 0.01 -12.86
C MET A 127 -9.09 -0.16 -12.04
N SER A 128 -7.93 0.17 -12.62
CA SER A 128 -6.62 0.18 -11.97
C SER A 128 -6.18 1.57 -11.52
N LEU A 129 -7.02 2.60 -11.75
CA LEU A 129 -6.70 3.98 -11.42
C LEU A 129 -7.05 4.27 -9.95
N GLY A 130 -6.14 4.95 -9.24
CA GLY A 130 -6.42 5.46 -7.89
C GLY A 130 -7.59 6.45 -7.86
N ALA A 131 -8.12 6.70 -6.68
CA ALA A 131 -9.18 7.68 -6.48
C ALA A 131 -8.64 9.10 -6.74
N ASP A 132 -9.21 9.80 -7.73
CA ASP A 132 -8.92 11.21 -7.99
C ASP A 132 -9.40 12.08 -6.83
N LEU A 133 -8.45 12.68 -6.12
CA LEU A 133 -8.68 13.53 -4.96
C LEU A 133 -8.68 15.03 -5.29
N THR A 134 -8.60 15.45 -6.55
CA THR A 134 -8.50 16.87 -6.95
C THR A 134 -9.56 17.76 -6.26
N HIS A 135 -10.78 17.27 -6.12
CA HIS A 135 -11.89 18.02 -5.50
C HIS A 135 -11.94 17.95 -3.97
N LEU A 136 -11.13 17.10 -3.35
CA LEU A 136 -11.11 16.82 -1.91
C LEU A 136 -9.78 17.18 -1.24
N SER A 137 -8.71 17.29 -2.03
CA SER A 137 -7.36 17.55 -1.55
C SER A 137 -7.19 19.00 -1.07
N ALA A 138 -6.32 19.19 -0.09
CA ALA A 138 -5.85 20.51 0.31
C ALA A 138 -4.96 21.14 -0.78
N PHE A 139 -4.44 20.35 -1.72
CA PHE A 139 -3.60 20.80 -2.84
C PHE A 139 -4.18 20.35 -4.20
N PRO A 140 -5.34 20.88 -4.64
CA PRO A 140 -5.99 20.46 -5.90
C PRO A 140 -5.08 20.49 -7.13
N HIS A 141 -4.17 21.47 -7.19
CA HIS A 141 -3.23 21.63 -8.30
C HIS A 141 -2.21 20.48 -8.43
N GLU A 142 -2.03 19.67 -7.38
CA GLU A 142 -1.13 18.51 -7.42
C GLU A 142 -1.76 17.30 -8.12
N GLN A 143 -3.05 17.37 -8.49
CA GLN A 143 -3.76 16.35 -9.28
C GLN A 143 -3.53 14.94 -8.71
N GLU A 144 -3.81 14.83 -7.41
CA GLU A 144 -3.54 13.64 -6.63
C GLU A 144 -4.51 12.49 -6.97
N PHE A 145 -3.93 11.31 -7.19
CA PHE A 145 -4.64 10.04 -7.25
C PHE A 145 -4.17 9.17 -6.07
N LEU A 146 -5.12 8.76 -5.24
CA LEU A 146 -4.84 7.96 -4.04
C LEU A 146 -5.19 6.50 -4.28
N TYR A 147 -4.19 5.64 -4.11
CA TYR A 147 -4.38 4.20 -4.08
C TYR A 147 -4.60 3.73 -2.62
N PRO A 148 -5.47 2.73 -2.40
CA PRO A 148 -5.68 2.15 -1.08
C PRO A 148 -4.42 1.45 -0.55
N PRO A 149 -4.35 1.23 0.78
CA PRO A 149 -3.41 0.29 1.38
C PRO A 149 -3.41 -1.07 0.67
N LEU A 150 -2.29 -1.78 0.78
CA LEU A 150 -2.07 -3.09 0.18
C LEU A 150 -2.08 -3.10 -1.35
N THR A 151 -1.88 -1.94 -1.98
CA THR A 151 -1.65 -1.89 -3.42
C THR A 151 -0.29 -2.53 -3.73
N TYR A 152 -0.31 -3.58 -4.54
CA TYR A 152 0.91 -4.21 -5.00
C TYR A 152 1.43 -3.51 -6.25
N LEU A 153 2.73 -3.22 -6.29
CA LEU A 153 3.42 -2.62 -7.43
C LEU A 153 4.26 -3.68 -8.13
N LYS A 154 3.88 -4.00 -9.37
CA LYS A 154 4.62 -4.93 -10.23
C LYS A 154 5.57 -4.17 -11.17
N PRO A 155 6.89 -4.34 -11.08
CA PRO A 155 7.80 -3.80 -12.08
C PRO A 155 7.52 -4.38 -13.47
N THR A 156 7.65 -3.54 -14.49
CA THR A 156 7.52 -3.96 -15.89
C THR A 156 8.85 -4.41 -16.49
N GLY A 157 9.95 -4.22 -15.77
CA GLY A 157 11.32 -4.38 -16.28
C GLY A 157 11.88 -3.14 -16.99
N LYS A 158 11.10 -2.08 -17.17
CA LYS A 158 11.57 -0.82 -17.77
C LYS A 158 12.02 0.17 -16.69
N SER A 159 13.16 0.79 -16.93
CA SER A 159 13.68 1.91 -16.14
C SER A 159 14.25 3.00 -17.04
N TYR A 160 14.28 4.21 -16.52
CA TYR A 160 14.76 5.40 -17.22
C TYR A 160 15.60 6.24 -16.28
N GLU A 161 16.56 6.96 -16.82
CA GLU A 161 17.31 7.97 -16.08
C GLU A 161 16.80 9.35 -16.49
N TYR A 162 16.49 10.19 -15.51
CA TYR A 162 16.02 11.56 -15.72
C TYR A 162 16.95 12.53 -14.98
N VAL A 163 17.51 13.49 -15.72
CA VAL A 163 18.35 14.55 -15.15
C VAL A 163 17.53 15.83 -15.10
N HIS A 164 17.35 16.37 -13.91
CA HIS A 164 16.67 17.64 -13.71
C HIS A 164 17.59 18.82 -14.05
N ALA A 165 17.01 19.99 -14.31
CA ALA A 165 17.74 21.20 -14.70
C ALA A 165 18.76 21.67 -13.64
N ASP A 166 18.55 21.33 -12.37
CA ASP A 166 19.50 21.61 -11.29
C ASP A 166 20.65 20.58 -11.17
N GLY A 167 20.70 19.61 -12.09
CA GLY A 167 21.69 18.53 -12.12
C GLY A 167 21.34 17.31 -11.27
N SER A 168 20.22 17.30 -10.55
CA SER A 168 19.77 16.14 -9.78
C SER A 168 19.38 14.99 -10.70
N MET A 169 19.80 13.76 -10.36
CA MET A 169 19.51 12.56 -11.12
C MET A 169 18.40 11.73 -10.47
N TYR A 170 17.53 11.17 -11.30
CA TYR A 170 16.41 10.35 -10.89
C TYR A 170 16.40 9.05 -11.67
N THR A 171 16.38 7.93 -10.95
CA THR A 171 16.02 6.64 -11.53
C THR A 171 14.50 6.52 -11.51
N ILE A 172 13.90 6.34 -12.68
CA ILE A 172 12.48 6.12 -12.86
C ILE A 172 12.27 4.64 -13.12
N VAL A 173 11.40 3.99 -12.33
CA VAL A 173 11.03 2.58 -12.52
C VAL A 173 9.56 2.49 -12.92
N GLU A 174 9.29 1.87 -14.06
CA GLU A 174 7.92 1.65 -14.53
C GLU A 174 7.29 0.45 -13.80
N VAL A 175 6.15 0.68 -13.16
CA VAL A 175 5.39 -0.31 -12.39
C VAL A 175 3.92 -0.32 -12.82
N VAL A 176 3.23 -1.43 -12.59
CA VAL A 176 1.78 -1.56 -12.74
C VAL A 176 1.16 -1.80 -11.36
N PRO A 177 0.17 -0.99 -10.94
CA PRO A 177 -0.54 -1.21 -9.69
C PRO A 177 -1.54 -2.36 -9.83
N MET A 178 -1.61 -3.21 -8.81
CA MET A 178 -2.57 -4.30 -8.70
C MET A 178 -3.31 -4.23 -7.36
N PHE A 179 -4.64 -4.37 -7.42
CA PHE A 179 -5.48 -4.50 -6.24
C PHE A 179 -5.59 -5.98 -5.84
N PRO A 180 -5.59 -6.29 -4.54
CA PRO A 180 -5.91 -7.64 -4.08
C PRO A 180 -7.33 -7.99 -4.55
N SER A 181 -7.44 -9.10 -5.27
CA SER A 181 -8.70 -9.69 -5.75
C SER A 181 -9.33 -10.59 -4.71
#